data_AF-A0A2K3KQT8-F1
#
_entry.id   AF-A0A2K3KQT8-F1
#
_cell.length_a   1.000
_cell.length_b   1.000
_cell.length_c   1.000
_cell.angle_alpha   90.00
_cell.angle_beta   90.00
_cell.angle_gamma   90.00
#
_symmetry.space_group_name_H-M   'P 1'
#
loop_
_entity.id
_entity.type
_entity.pdbx_description
1 polymer ?
#
loop_
_entity_poly.entity_id
_entity_poly.type
_entity_poly.pdbx_seq_one_letter_code
_entity_poly.pdbx_strand_id
1 'polypeptide(L)'
;MRSLGGPKYDGKYLHEVVTQKLGDIRLHETITKIVIPTFDIKTLQPIIFSSYQLKNSPILDAKLSDICISTSAAPTYLPAHNFTNKDEEAGKEEEFNLIDGGVCANNP
;
A
#
# COMPACT_ATOMS: atom_id res chain seq x y z
N MET A 1 27.98 -9.49 9.98
CA MET A 1 27.07 -8.82 10.93
C MET A 1 26.58 -7.52 10.26
N ARG A 2 25.32 -7.48 9.79
CA ARG A 2 24.57 -6.28 9.34
C ARG A 2 23.15 -6.52 9.87
N SER A 3 22.47 -5.65 10.59
CA SER A 3 22.43 -4.18 10.61
C SER A 3 22.48 -3.63 12.04
N LEU A 4 23.06 -2.44 12.24
CA LEU A 4 23.05 -1.66 13.50
C LEU A 4 21.79 -0.78 13.64
N GLY A 5 20.78 -0.95 12.77
CA GLY A 5 19.47 -0.30 12.87
C GLY A 5 18.79 -0.22 11.50
N GLY A 6 17.51 -0.58 11.44
CA GLY A 6 16.68 -0.45 10.22
C GLY A 6 16.68 -1.66 9.26
N PRO A 7 15.85 -1.61 8.22
CA PRO A 7 15.64 -2.69 7.24
C PRO A 7 16.87 -2.94 6.36
N LYS A 8 16.91 -4.11 5.70
CA LYS A 8 18.02 -4.53 4.81
C LYS A 8 18.22 -3.59 3.62
N TYR A 9 17.14 -3.01 3.10
CA TYR A 9 17.14 -2.05 2.00
C TYR A 9 16.40 -0.77 2.43
N ASP A 10 16.80 0.38 1.88
CA ASP A 10 16.22 1.68 2.23
C ASP A 10 14.93 2.02 1.46
N GLY A 11 14.55 1.20 0.48
CA GLY A 11 13.33 1.34 -0.32
C GLY A 11 13.37 2.42 -1.41
N LYS A 12 14.39 3.28 -1.47
CA LYS A 12 14.37 4.46 -2.35
C LYS A 12 14.23 4.10 -3.83
N TYR A 13 15.00 3.12 -4.28
CA TYR A 13 14.96 2.68 -5.68
C TYR A 13 13.63 2.01 -6.03
N LEU A 14 13.03 1.26 -5.09
CA LEU A 14 11.71 0.68 -5.28
C LEU A 14 10.65 1.77 -5.47
N HIS A 15 10.66 2.78 -4.59
CA HIS A 15 9.73 3.92 -4.69
C HIS A 15 9.90 4.65 -6.03
N GLU A 16 11.14 4.90 -6.46
CA GLU A 16 11.43 5.55 -7.74
C GLU A 16 10.83 4.77 -8.91
N VAL A 17 11.16 3.47 -9.02
CA VAL A 17 10.72 2.63 -10.16
C VAL A 17 9.20 2.47 -10.17
N VAL A 18 8.59 2.25 -9.01
CA VAL A 18 7.12 2.10 -8.89
C VAL A 18 6.42 3.40 -9.26
N THR A 19 6.90 4.54 -8.76
CA THR A 19 6.33 5.85 -9.08
C THR A 19 6.52 6.20 -10.56
N GLN A 20 7.68 5.93 -11.15
CA GLN A 20 7.92 6.16 -12.58
C GLN A 20 7.00 5.31 -13.47
N LYS A 21 6.68 4.08 -13.06
CA LYS A 21 5.86 3.17 -13.87
C LYS A 21 4.36 3.40 -13.72
N LEU A 22 3.89 3.72 -12.52
CA LEU A 22 2.46 3.83 -12.20
C LEU A 22 1.97 5.28 -12.12
N GLY A 23 2.86 6.24 -11.92
CA GLY A 23 2.53 7.65 -11.83
C GLY A 23 1.42 7.92 -10.81
N ASP A 24 0.39 8.61 -11.27
CA ASP A 24 -0.79 9.01 -10.48
C ASP A 24 -2.00 8.08 -10.65
N ILE A 25 -1.84 6.94 -11.34
CA ILE A 25 -2.93 5.98 -11.57
C ILE A 25 -3.47 5.50 -10.23
N ARG A 26 -4.80 5.60 -10.04
CA ARG A 26 -5.52 5.16 -8.85
C ARG A 26 -6.17 3.79 -9.05
N LEU A 27 -6.59 3.18 -7.95
CA LEU A 27 -7.16 1.84 -7.93
C LEU A 27 -8.38 1.68 -8.86
N HIS A 28 -9.23 2.70 -8.96
CA HIS A 28 -10.42 2.66 -9.82
C HIS A 28 -10.10 2.63 -11.32
N GLU A 29 -8.91 3.07 -11.73
CA GLU A 29 -8.47 3.14 -13.13
C GLU A 29 -7.95 1.81 -13.66
N THR A 30 -7.95 0.76 -12.83
CA THR A 30 -7.49 -0.58 -13.20
C THR A 30 -8.40 -1.22 -14.25
N ILE A 31 -7.81 -1.78 -15.31
CA ILE A 31 -8.53 -2.42 -16.43
C ILE A 31 -9.24 -3.69 -15.96
N THR A 32 -8.58 -4.46 -15.10
CA THR A 32 -9.09 -5.71 -14.55
C THR A 32 -9.36 -5.56 -13.07
N LYS A 33 -10.24 -6.41 -12.54
CA LYS A 33 -10.47 -6.46 -11.11
C LYS A 33 -9.27 -7.03 -10.37
N ILE A 34 -8.72 -6.24 -9.46
CA ILE A 34 -7.58 -6.60 -8.62
C ILE A 34 -7.94 -6.61 -7.13
N VAL A 35 -7.16 -7.40 -6.38
CA VAL A 35 -7.16 -7.51 -4.92
C VAL A 35 -5.70 -7.52 -4.47
N ILE A 36 -5.31 -6.56 -3.63
CA ILE A 36 -3.93 -6.42 -3.13
C ILE A 36 -3.98 -6.33 -1.60
N PRO A 37 -3.51 -7.36 -0.87
CA PRO A 37 -3.45 -7.33 0.58
C PRO A 37 -2.26 -6.50 1.07
N THR A 38 -2.48 -5.81 2.19
CA THR A 38 -1.48 -5.11 2.99
C THR A 38 -1.85 -5.25 4.48
N PHE A 39 -0.95 -4.86 5.38
CA PHE A 39 -1.24 -4.85 6.82
C PHE A 39 -0.90 -3.48 7.42
N ASP A 40 -1.86 -2.86 8.11
CA ASP A 40 -1.65 -1.58 8.77
C ASP A 40 -1.09 -1.78 10.18
N ILE A 41 0.12 -1.30 10.43
CA ILE A 41 0.82 -1.48 11.71
C ILE A 41 0.35 -0.52 12.80
N LYS A 42 -0.38 0.55 12.44
CA LYS A 42 -0.92 1.51 13.39
C LYS A 42 -2.25 1.02 13.96
N THR A 43 -3.12 0.49 13.10
CA THR A 43 -4.43 -0.06 13.49
C THR A 43 -4.36 -1.56 13.82
N LEU A 44 -3.27 -2.24 13.47
CA LEU A 44 -3.07 -3.68 13.62
C LEU A 44 -4.16 -4.49 12.91
N GLN A 45 -4.55 -4.06 11.70
CA GLN A 45 -5.58 -4.70 10.89
C GLN A 45 -5.11 -4.90 9.44
N PRO A 46 -5.59 -5.93 8.74
CA PRO A 46 -5.37 -6.06 7.31
C PRO A 46 -6.14 -4.99 6.55
N ILE A 47 -5.50 -4.41 5.53
CA ILE A 47 -6.13 -3.53 4.57
C ILE A 47 -6.06 -4.21 3.20
N ILE A 48 -7.22 -4.48 2.61
CA ILE A 48 -7.32 -5.10 1.29
C ILE A 48 -7.71 -4.02 0.29
N PHE A 49 -6.78 -3.65 -0.58
CA PHE A 49 -7.07 -2.76 -1.70
C PHE A 49 -7.74 -3.58 -2.80
N SER A 50 -9.05 -3.36 -2.96
CA SER A 50 -9.86 -4.13 -3.90
C SER A 50 -10.72 -3.21 -4.76
N SER A 51 -10.54 -3.34 -6.07
CA SER A 51 -11.39 -2.69 -7.09
C SER A 51 -12.86 -3.16 -7.06
N TYR A 52 -13.18 -4.20 -6.28
CA TYR A 52 -14.57 -4.63 -6.01
C TYR A 52 -15.25 -3.81 -4.92
N GLN A 53 -14.47 -3.30 -3.96
CA GLN A 53 -14.99 -2.69 -2.73
C GLN A 53 -15.08 -1.16 -2.81
N LEU A 54 -14.55 -0.55 -3.87
CA LEU A 54 -14.53 0.91 -4.05
C LEU A 54 -15.92 1.57 -3.97
N LYS A 55 -17.00 0.87 -4.37
CA LYS A 55 -18.37 1.38 -4.22
C LYS A 55 -18.80 1.53 -2.75
N ASN A 56 -18.29 0.68 -1.88
CA ASN A 56 -18.64 0.66 -0.46
C ASN A 56 -17.60 1.39 0.40
N SER A 57 -16.39 1.57 -0.12
CA SER A 57 -15.28 2.21 0.57
C SER A 57 -14.43 3.03 -0.41
N PRO A 58 -14.93 4.19 -0.86
CA PRO A 58 -14.20 5.06 -1.80
C PRO A 58 -12.86 5.55 -1.25
N ILE A 59 -12.74 5.63 0.08
CA ILE A 59 -11.48 5.96 0.78
C ILE A 59 -10.30 5.04 0.43
N LEU A 60 -10.57 3.82 -0.08
CA LEU A 60 -9.55 2.87 -0.54
C LEU A 60 -9.04 3.15 -1.96
N ASP A 61 -9.57 4.15 -2.66
CA ASP A 61 -9.11 4.57 -3.99
C ASP A 61 -7.79 5.36 -3.94
N ALA A 62 -6.74 4.68 -3.47
CA ALA A 62 -5.39 5.21 -3.38
C ALA A 62 -4.63 5.05 -4.70
N LYS A 63 -3.49 5.73 -4.82
CA LYS A 63 -2.57 5.55 -5.95
C LYS A 63 -2.04 4.11 -5.96
N LEU A 64 -1.97 3.50 -7.14
CA LEU A 64 -1.39 2.16 -7.29
C LEU A 64 0.08 2.14 -6.89
N SER A 65 0.80 3.26 -7.04
CA SER A 65 2.18 3.38 -6.57
C SER A 65 2.29 3.18 -5.06
N ASP A 66 1.46 3.85 -4.27
CA ASP A 66 1.41 3.68 -2.82
C ASP A 66 1.03 2.23 -2.45
N ILE A 67 -0.01 1.67 -3.07
CA ILE A 67 -0.47 0.29 -2.81
C ILE A 67 0.64 -0.72 -3.12
N CYS A 68 1.34 -0.58 -4.25
CA CYS A 68 2.42 -1.48 -4.67
C CYS A 68 3.64 -1.39 -3.76
N ILE A 69 4.01 -0.19 -3.30
CA ILE A 69 5.08 -0.01 -2.33
C ILE A 69 4.70 -0.69 -1.02
N SER A 70 3.48 -0.45 -0.51
CA SER A 70 2.97 -1.02 0.73
C SER A 70 2.97 -2.56 0.72
N THR A 71 2.41 -3.20 -0.30
CA THR A 71 2.35 -4.66 -0.37
C THR A 71 3.74 -5.30 -0.52
N SER A 72 4.71 -4.56 -1.03
CA SER A 72 6.11 -5.04 -1.17
C SER A 72 6.94 -4.83 0.10
N ALA A 73 6.46 -4.05 1.08
CA ALA A 73 7.23 -3.62 2.24
C ALA A 73 7.37 -4.73 3.31
N ALA A 74 8.09 -5.79 2.97
CA ALA A 74 8.29 -6.95 3.84
C ALA A 74 9.10 -6.55 5.09
N PRO A 75 8.64 -6.88 6.32
CA PRO A 75 9.37 -6.60 7.54
C PRO A 75 10.81 -7.11 7.49
N THR A 76 11.74 -6.32 8.03
CA THR A 76 13.21 -6.54 7.98
C THR A 76 13.87 -6.33 6.62
N TYR A 77 13.11 -6.34 5.51
CA TYR A 77 13.65 -6.13 4.16
C TYR A 77 13.52 -4.70 3.69
N LEU A 78 12.33 -4.12 3.84
CA LEU A 78 11.98 -2.78 3.38
C LEU A 78 11.31 -1.98 4.51
N PRO A 79 11.40 -0.64 4.48
CA PRO A 79 10.68 0.20 5.43
C PRO A 79 9.17 0.13 5.20
N ALA A 80 8.39 0.32 6.26
CA ALA A 80 6.94 0.51 6.15
C ALA A 80 6.62 1.77 5.33
N HIS A 81 5.50 1.75 4.62
CA HIS A 81 5.06 2.86 3.78
C HIS A 81 3.93 3.64 4.46
N ASN A 82 4.07 4.96 4.53
CA ASN A 82 3.05 5.85 5.10
C ASN A 82 2.56 6.81 4.02
N PHE A 83 1.26 6.93 3.89
CA PHE A 83 0.61 7.92 3.03
C PHE A 83 -0.80 8.21 3.54
N THR A 84 -1.40 9.26 2.99
CA THR A 84 -2.76 9.65 3.32
C THR A 84 -3.59 9.71 2.05
N ASN A 85 -4.78 9.11 2.07
CA ASN A 85 -5.73 9.18 0.96
C ASN A 85 -6.98 9.95 1.36
N LYS A 86 -7.58 10.62 0.39
CA LYS A 86 -8.80 11.41 0.57
C LYS A 86 -9.93 10.87 -0.30
N ASP A 87 -11.08 10.72 0.31
CA ASP A 87 -12.36 10.61 -0.36
C ASP A 87 -12.90 12.03 -0.57
N GLU A 88 -12.79 12.53 -1.80
CA GLU A 88 -13.18 13.89 -2.15
C GLU A 88 -14.70 14.11 -2.07
N GLU A 89 -15.50 13.06 -2.31
CA GLU A 89 -16.95 13.16 -2.26
C GLU A 89 -17.46 13.25 -0.83
N ALA A 90 -16.90 12.44 0.08
CA ALA A 90 -17.27 12.44 1.49
C ALA A 90 -16.50 13.48 2.34
N GLY A 91 -15.44 14.07 1.79
CA GLY A 91 -14.52 14.94 2.54
C GLY A 91 -13.75 14.20 3.65
N LYS A 92 -13.64 12.87 3.55
CA LYS A 92 -12.96 12.02 4.54
C LYS A 92 -11.50 11.82 4.15
N GLU A 93 -10.62 11.83 5.14
CA GLU A 93 -9.20 11.54 4.98
C GLU A 93 -8.82 10.35 5.86
N GLU A 94 -7.96 9.47 5.36
CA GLU A 94 -7.49 8.28 6.07
C GLU A 94 -5.99 8.09 5.86
N GLU A 95 -5.28 7.92 6.97
CA GLU A 95 -3.84 7.71 7.02
C GLU A 95 -3.55 6.21 7.06
N PHE A 96 -2.69 5.75 6.16
CA PHE A 96 -2.31 4.36 5.99
C PHE A 96 -0.86 4.17 6.42
N ASN A 97 -0.59 3.18 7.29
CA ASN A 97 0.73 2.84 7.80
C ASN A 97 1.03 1.39 7.50
N LEU A 98 1.44 1.09 6.26
CA LEU A 98 1.30 -0.23 5.69
C LEU A 98 2.62 -0.98 5.53
N ILE A 99 2.53 -2.29 5.70
CA ILE A 99 3.57 -3.28 5.36
C ILE A 99 2.99 -4.38 4.46
N ASP A 100 3.87 -5.29 4.04
CA ASP A 100 3.58 -6.43 3.18
C ASP A 100 2.36 -7.26 3.64
N GLY A 101 1.48 -7.55 2.69
CA GLY A 101 0.26 -8.32 2.90
C GLY A 101 0.52 -9.79 3.30
N GLY A 102 1.69 -10.34 2.99
CA GLY A 102 2.14 -11.68 3.38
C GLY A 102 2.21 -11.88 4.90
N VAL A 103 2.22 -10.80 5.69
CA VAL A 103 2.03 -10.88 7.16
C VAL A 103 0.63 -11.36 7.54
N CYS A 104 -0.37 -11.11 6.70
CA CYS A 104 -1.75 -11.53 6.91
C CYS A 104 -2.18 -12.68 5.97
N ALA A 105 -1.84 -12.59 4.69
CA ALA A 105 -2.25 -13.53 3.65
C ALA A 105 -1.11 -13.72 2.63
N ASN A 106 -0.41 -14.85 2.74
CA ASN A 106 0.69 -15.21 1.83
C ASN A 106 0.23 -16.01 0.58
N ASN A 107 -1.06 -16.36 0.52
CA ASN A 107 -1.70 -16.98 -0.65
C ASN A 107 -3.09 -16.34 -0.89
N PRO A 108 -3.11 -15.10 -1.41
CA PRO A 108 -4.33 -14.31 -1.60
C PRO A 108 -5.14 -14.70 -2.85
#